data_AF-A0AAD4F0Z8-F1
#
_entry.id   AF-A0AAD4F0Z8-F1
#
_cell.length_a   1.000
_cell.length_b   1.000
_cell.length_c   1.000
_cell.angle_alpha   90.00
_cell.angle_beta   90.00
_cell.angle_gamma   90.00
#
_symmetry.space_group_name_H-M   'P 1'
#
loop_
_entity.id
_entity.type
_entity.pdbx_description
1 polymer ?
#
loop_
_entity_poly.entity_id
_entity_poly.type
_entity_poly.pdbx_seq_one_letter_code
_entity_poly.pdbx_strand_id
1 'polypeptide(L)'
;MAPKEALPQLQSLVIVLLKQIVAMTNNLVSPATANGPQGPPSARPNGAQQNGPNGVKGEPSSPMDADVDELRSREIAAKAVTGTLILLLKWFKLSHVLKFEYLTQLLLDSSYLPMVLKIFAMYDVQQVVESKTDRLEHSFFYVCGSRGGIIPPQNSVPNPTATEFEEDVSEDDAVPPPIKRRRSPANGTTSETDTSSLPPSQSTDPSTPAAPTSEPPPRPEVDELGYPINPLPAEPITDFSRRNFFSLINYLRIMQKICKQRAHRNLLMVQYKSSNILRKSLKVPQHELRLYTLKLFKNQVPYTGRKWRQSNMRVITAVYLHCRPELRDEWLVGSNVDHEVDTAVPLEQALRSLTHWFNLRRYPERMAAAGGLGLLRQAMREEQDFFVRELEKADLSWLVEAGEEGDGAGGAGMSGWGGESGWG
;
A
#
# COMPACT_ATOMS: atom_id res chain seq x y z
N MET A 1 14.49 -26.78 -8.18
CA MET A 1 15.27 -26.64 -9.43
C MET A 1 14.95 -25.35 -10.20
N ALA A 2 13.68 -24.91 -10.27
CA ALA A 2 13.24 -23.72 -11.02
C ALA A 2 13.87 -22.32 -10.71
N PRO A 3 14.32 -21.95 -9.48
CA PRO A 3 14.71 -20.55 -9.23
C PRO A 3 16.10 -20.18 -9.79
N LYS A 4 16.89 -21.15 -10.28
CA LYS A 4 18.18 -20.84 -10.92
C LYS A 4 17.99 -20.22 -12.31
N GLU A 5 16.85 -20.48 -12.94
CA GLU A 5 16.58 -20.05 -14.30
C GLU A 5 16.07 -18.62 -14.41
N ALA A 6 15.23 -18.22 -13.45
CA ALA A 6 14.43 -17.01 -13.52
C ALA A 6 15.14 -15.74 -13.02
N LEU A 7 16.28 -15.85 -12.32
CA LEU A 7 16.89 -14.71 -11.65
C LEU A 7 17.37 -13.57 -12.58
N PRO A 8 17.97 -13.82 -13.76
CA PRO A 8 18.33 -12.78 -14.72
C PRO A 8 17.10 -12.18 -15.42
N GLN A 9 16.05 -12.99 -15.60
CA GLN A 9 14.78 -12.54 -16.14
C GLN A 9 13.94 -11.77 -15.11
N LEU A 10 14.38 -11.71 -13.84
CA LEU A 10 13.64 -11.09 -12.76
C LEU A 10 13.47 -9.59 -12.98
N GLN A 11 14.49 -8.90 -13.50
CA GLN A 11 14.38 -7.49 -13.85
C GLN A 11 13.32 -7.28 -14.93
N SER A 12 13.35 -8.07 -16.00
CA SER A 12 12.34 -8.03 -17.06
C SER A 12 10.94 -8.35 -16.53
N LEU A 13 10.80 -9.34 -15.66
CA LEU A 13 9.54 -9.69 -15.00
C LEU A 13 9.01 -8.51 -14.17
N VAL A 14 9.84 -7.91 -13.32
CA VAL A 14 9.45 -6.74 -12.52
C VAL A 14 9.00 -5.60 -13.42
N ILE A 15 9.78 -5.27 -14.46
CA ILE A 15 9.43 -4.21 -15.40
C ILE A 15 8.08 -4.48 -16.08
N VAL A 16 7.83 -5.71 -16.54
CA VAL A 16 6.56 -6.08 -17.17
C VAL A 16 5.40 -5.93 -16.18
N LEU A 17 5.56 -6.44 -14.95
CA LEU A 17 4.54 -6.32 -13.90
C LEU A 17 4.24 -4.86 -13.55
N LEU A 18 5.25 -4.00 -13.43
CA LEU A 18 5.04 -2.59 -13.13
C LEU A 18 4.46 -1.81 -14.32
N LYS A 19 4.86 -2.13 -15.55
CA LYS A 19 4.28 -1.53 -16.76
C LYS A 19 2.77 -1.80 -16.85
N GLN A 20 2.33 -3.01 -16.47
CA GLN A 20 0.90 -3.30 -16.36
C GLN A 20 0.21 -2.38 -15.35
N ILE A 21 0.79 -2.18 -14.17
CA ILE A 21 0.24 -1.25 -13.15
C ILE A 21 0.15 0.19 -13.67
N VAL A 22 1.19 0.68 -14.36
CA VAL A 22 1.21 2.03 -14.92
C VAL A 22 0.14 2.19 -16.01
N ALA A 23 0.02 1.22 -16.93
CA ALA A 23 -0.99 1.25 -17.98
C ALA A 23 -2.41 1.33 -17.39
N MET A 24 -2.69 0.54 -16.35
CA MET A 24 -3.98 0.56 -15.66
C MET A 24 -4.27 1.90 -14.96
N THR A 25 -3.23 2.59 -14.48
CA THR A 25 -3.36 3.86 -13.74
C THR A 25 -3.56 5.07 -14.67
N ASN A 26 -2.90 5.11 -15.82
CA ASN A 26 -2.98 6.25 -16.74
C ASN A 26 -4.36 6.37 -17.41
N ASN A 27 -5.09 5.27 -17.59
CA ASN A 27 -6.41 5.28 -18.20
C ASN A 27 -7.55 5.68 -17.23
N LEU A 28 -7.22 6.16 -16.03
CA LEU A 28 -8.17 6.79 -15.09
C LEU A 28 -8.17 8.32 -15.17
N VAL A 29 -7.32 8.91 -16.00
CA VAL A 29 -7.22 10.37 -16.20
C VAL A 29 -8.21 10.90 -17.24
N SER A 30 -8.95 10.05 -17.96
CA SER A 30 -10.03 10.55 -18.82
C SER A 30 -11.20 10.99 -17.95
N PRO A 31 -11.48 12.30 -17.83
CA PRO A 31 -12.62 12.78 -17.07
C PRO A 31 -13.86 12.64 -17.96
N ALA A 32 -14.36 11.42 -18.14
CA ALA A 32 -15.67 11.21 -18.72
C ALA A 32 -16.72 11.26 -17.60
N THR A 33 -16.92 12.45 -17.03
CA THR A 33 -18.15 12.96 -16.37
C THR A 33 -17.82 14.12 -15.41
N ALA A 34 -17.32 15.24 -15.93
CA ALA A 34 -17.41 16.54 -15.26
C ALA A 34 -16.96 17.62 -16.24
N ASN A 35 -17.87 18.05 -17.13
CA ASN A 35 -18.02 19.42 -17.61
C ASN A 35 -19.11 19.43 -18.71
N GLY A 36 -20.20 20.13 -18.43
CA GLY A 36 -21.20 20.45 -19.45
C GLY A 36 -20.57 21.26 -20.59
N PRO A 37 -21.10 21.18 -21.81
CA PRO A 37 -20.50 21.87 -22.94
C PRO A 37 -20.70 23.38 -22.80
N GLN A 38 -19.60 24.09 -22.52
CA GLN A 38 -19.49 25.52 -22.82
C GLN A 38 -19.42 25.67 -24.35
N GLY A 39 -20.52 26.13 -24.95
CA GLY A 39 -20.55 26.53 -26.36
C GLY A 39 -19.83 27.87 -26.56
N PRO A 40 -19.17 28.10 -27.71
CA PRO A 40 -18.64 29.41 -28.07
C PRO A 40 -19.77 30.35 -28.56
N PRO A 41 -19.62 31.69 -28.42
CA PRO A 41 -20.71 32.62 -28.65
C PRO A 41 -20.88 32.96 -30.14
N SER A 42 -22.15 33.01 -30.53
CA SER A 42 -22.74 33.88 -31.56
C SER A 42 -22.26 33.77 -33.02
N ALA A 43 -23.09 33.11 -33.85
CA ALA A 43 -23.55 33.64 -35.14
C ALA A 43 -24.82 32.89 -35.61
N ARG A 44 -25.96 33.59 -35.63
CA ARG A 44 -27.14 33.32 -36.48
C ARG A 44 -27.05 34.30 -37.68
N PRO A 45 -27.73 34.09 -38.84
CA PRO A 45 -29.03 33.42 -39.06
C PRO A 45 -28.97 32.39 -40.22
N ASN A 46 -29.96 31.64 -40.69
CA ASN A 46 -31.42 31.69 -40.74
C ASN A 46 -31.93 30.30 -41.24
N GLY A 47 -33.17 29.88 -40.94
CA GLY A 47 -33.92 28.97 -41.84
C GLY A 47 -34.48 27.65 -41.28
N ALA A 48 -35.81 27.54 -41.40
CA ALA A 48 -36.62 26.33 -41.60
C ALA A 48 -36.92 25.38 -40.43
N GLN A 49 -38.10 25.65 -39.89
CA GLN A 49 -39.03 24.87 -39.08
C GLN A 49 -39.42 23.52 -39.73
N GLN A 50 -39.26 22.41 -39.01
CA GLN A 50 -40.06 21.20 -39.25
C GLN A 50 -40.27 20.42 -37.94
N ASN A 51 -41.54 20.23 -37.60
CA ASN A 51 -42.05 19.47 -36.46
C ASN A 51 -41.85 17.96 -36.68
N GLY A 52 -41.35 17.26 -35.66
CA GLY A 52 -41.41 15.79 -35.52
C GLY A 52 -41.74 15.43 -34.06
N PRO A 53 -42.61 14.44 -33.79
CA PRO A 53 -43.16 14.22 -32.46
C PRO A 53 -42.27 13.34 -31.56
N ASN A 54 -42.24 13.70 -30.27
CA ASN A 54 -41.90 12.89 -29.10
C ASN A 54 -40.56 12.15 -29.07
N GLY A 55 -39.54 12.87 -28.57
CA GLY A 55 -38.35 12.27 -27.97
C GLY A 55 -38.68 11.64 -26.61
N VAL A 56 -38.54 10.31 -26.53
CA VAL A 56 -38.35 9.59 -25.28
C VAL A 56 -37.15 10.21 -24.57
N LYS A 57 -37.36 10.77 -23.37
CA LYS A 57 -36.26 11.15 -22.48
C LYS A 57 -35.50 9.87 -22.15
N GLY A 58 -34.37 9.66 -22.84
CA GLY A 58 -33.43 8.61 -22.51
C GLY A 58 -33.02 8.77 -21.04
N GLU A 59 -33.28 7.72 -20.27
CA GLU A 59 -32.66 7.51 -18.96
C GLU A 59 -31.14 7.73 -19.07
N PRO A 60 -30.47 8.21 -18.01
CA PRO A 60 -29.02 8.38 -18.03
C PRO A 60 -28.41 7.04 -18.42
N SER A 61 -27.79 7.02 -19.60
CA SER A 61 -27.15 5.84 -20.16
C SER A 61 -26.23 5.23 -19.11
N SER A 62 -26.59 4.04 -18.65
CA SER A 62 -25.70 3.17 -17.88
C SER A 62 -24.33 3.17 -18.56
N PRO A 63 -23.20 3.28 -17.83
CA PRO A 63 -21.88 3.25 -18.46
C PRO A 63 -21.83 2.03 -19.39
N MET A 64 -21.37 2.24 -20.64
CA MET A 64 -21.37 1.19 -21.65
C MET A 64 -20.76 -0.06 -21.04
N ASP A 65 -21.38 -1.22 -21.19
CA ASP A 65 -20.95 -2.46 -20.52
C ASP A 65 -19.46 -2.76 -20.73
N ALA A 66 -18.91 -2.31 -21.88
CA ALA A 66 -17.50 -2.34 -22.21
C ALA A 66 -16.60 -1.56 -21.22
N ASP A 67 -17.01 -0.37 -20.78
CA ASP A 67 -16.25 0.45 -19.83
C ASP A 67 -16.19 -0.21 -18.44
N VAL A 68 -17.30 -0.84 -18.03
CA VAL A 68 -17.37 -1.57 -16.75
C VAL A 68 -16.53 -2.84 -16.80
N ASP A 69 -16.55 -3.58 -17.91
CA ASP A 69 -15.68 -4.74 -18.09
C ASP A 69 -14.20 -4.32 -18.15
N GLU A 70 -13.89 -3.18 -18.76
CA GLU A 70 -12.53 -2.65 -18.74
C GLU A 70 -12.09 -2.32 -17.31
N LEU A 71 -12.91 -1.63 -16.52
CA LEU A 71 -12.61 -1.37 -15.10
C LEU A 71 -12.44 -2.66 -14.31
N ARG A 72 -13.33 -3.65 -14.49
CA ARG A 72 -13.25 -4.98 -13.87
C ARG A 72 -11.93 -5.67 -14.21
N SER A 73 -11.54 -5.68 -15.48
CA SER A 73 -10.30 -6.30 -15.95
C SER A 73 -9.07 -5.66 -15.30
N ARG A 74 -9.07 -4.33 -15.13
CA ARG A 74 -8.01 -3.59 -14.42
C ARG A 74 -7.93 -3.98 -12.95
N GLU A 75 -9.06 -4.13 -12.24
CA GLU A 75 -9.05 -4.57 -10.85
C GLU A 75 -8.48 -5.98 -10.68
N ILE A 76 -8.86 -6.90 -11.57
CA ILE A 76 -8.38 -8.29 -11.58
C ILE A 76 -6.88 -8.32 -11.83
N ALA A 77 -6.40 -7.58 -12.83
CA ALA A 77 -4.99 -7.50 -13.17
C ALA A 77 -4.17 -6.84 -12.03
N ALA A 78 -4.65 -5.75 -11.44
CA ALA A 78 -3.99 -5.10 -10.30
C ALA A 78 -3.87 -6.07 -9.10
N LYS A 79 -4.93 -6.83 -8.81
CA LYS A 79 -4.92 -7.87 -7.77
C LYS A 79 -3.90 -8.96 -8.08
N ALA A 80 -3.86 -9.46 -9.32
CA ALA A 80 -2.95 -10.52 -9.75
C ALA A 80 -1.47 -10.06 -9.68
N VAL A 81 -1.16 -8.88 -10.19
CA VAL A 81 0.20 -8.33 -10.19
C VAL A 81 0.69 -8.06 -8.77
N THR A 82 -0.09 -7.35 -7.96
CA THR A 82 0.31 -7.04 -6.57
C THR A 82 0.40 -8.30 -5.70
N GLY A 83 -0.49 -9.28 -5.92
CA GLY A 83 -0.46 -10.60 -5.30
C GLY A 83 0.82 -11.37 -5.66
N THR A 84 1.21 -11.36 -6.94
CA THR A 84 2.43 -12.02 -7.40
C THR A 84 3.68 -11.38 -6.78
N LEU A 85 3.77 -10.04 -6.79
CA LEU A 85 4.89 -9.32 -6.20
C LEU A 85 5.03 -9.57 -4.70
N ILE A 86 3.94 -9.55 -3.94
CA ILE A 86 4.02 -9.78 -2.49
C ILE A 86 4.41 -11.23 -2.16
N LEU A 87 3.95 -12.20 -2.96
CA LEU A 87 4.34 -13.60 -2.81
C LEU A 87 5.83 -13.81 -3.12
N LEU A 88 6.34 -13.22 -4.21
CA LEU A 88 7.77 -13.26 -4.55
C LEU A 88 8.63 -12.65 -3.45
N LEU A 89 8.25 -11.49 -2.92
CA LEU A 89 8.97 -10.84 -1.81
C LEU A 89 8.96 -11.70 -0.54
N LYS A 90 7.85 -12.38 -0.22
CA LYS A 90 7.79 -13.29 0.93
C LYS A 90 8.67 -14.52 0.71
N TRP A 91 8.55 -15.14 -0.47
CA TRP A 91 9.32 -16.32 -0.84
C TRP A 91 10.83 -16.07 -0.85
N PHE A 92 11.28 -14.98 -1.47
CA PHE A 92 12.70 -14.65 -1.48
C PHE A 92 13.23 -14.32 -0.10
N LYS A 93 12.44 -13.68 0.77
CA LYS A 93 12.84 -13.43 2.15
C LYS A 93 13.05 -14.72 2.93
N LEU A 94 12.20 -15.72 2.71
CA LEU A 94 12.36 -17.06 3.29
C LEU A 94 13.53 -17.83 2.67
N SER A 95 13.78 -17.65 1.37
CA SER A 95 14.85 -18.37 0.67
C SER A 95 16.24 -17.84 1.00
N HIS A 96 16.46 -16.52 0.92
CA HIS A 96 17.74 -15.89 1.22
C HIS A 96 17.60 -14.37 1.31
N VAL A 97 18.20 -13.76 2.33
CA VAL A 97 18.14 -12.30 2.55
C VAL A 97 18.60 -11.49 1.32
N LEU A 98 19.67 -11.90 0.64
CA LEU A 98 20.17 -11.19 -0.54
C LEU A 98 19.28 -11.34 -1.79
N LYS A 99 18.49 -12.42 -1.91
CA LYS A 99 17.52 -12.54 -3.00
C LYS A 99 16.35 -11.59 -2.79
N PHE A 100 15.90 -11.48 -1.54
CA PHE A 100 14.89 -10.50 -1.15
C PHE A 100 15.39 -9.09 -1.43
N GLU A 101 16.61 -8.79 -1.00
CA GLU A 101 17.19 -7.48 -1.17
C GLU A 101 17.32 -7.10 -2.64
N TYR A 102 17.83 -8.02 -3.47
CA TYR A 102 17.92 -7.84 -4.92
C TYR A 102 16.55 -7.52 -5.54
N LEU A 103 15.48 -8.23 -5.16
CA LEU A 103 14.13 -7.92 -5.64
C LEU A 103 13.63 -6.55 -5.18
N THR A 104 13.94 -6.12 -3.95
CA THR A 104 13.56 -4.78 -3.48
C THR A 104 14.35 -3.66 -4.19
N GLN A 105 15.62 -3.91 -4.55
CA GLN A 105 16.43 -3.00 -5.36
C GLN A 105 15.83 -2.87 -6.77
N LEU A 106 15.49 -3.98 -7.42
CA LEU A 106 14.84 -3.95 -8.75
C LEU A 106 13.52 -3.17 -8.74
N LEU A 107 12.71 -3.33 -7.69
CA LEU A 107 11.48 -2.55 -7.53
C LEU A 107 11.75 -1.05 -7.33
N LEU A 108 12.77 -0.71 -6.53
CA LEU A 108 13.18 0.68 -6.32
C LEU A 108 13.64 1.32 -7.64
N ASP A 109 14.55 0.67 -8.35
CA ASP A 109 15.14 1.15 -9.61
C ASP A 109 14.08 1.26 -10.72
N SER A 110 13.07 0.37 -10.70
CA SER A 110 11.91 0.44 -11.61
C SER A 110 10.85 1.47 -11.18
N SER A 111 11.19 2.40 -10.30
CA SER A 111 10.32 3.49 -9.84
C SER A 111 9.01 3.04 -9.17
N TYR A 112 9.06 1.95 -8.40
CA TYR A 112 7.88 1.47 -7.66
C TYR A 112 7.33 2.48 -6.66
N LEU A 113 8.20 3.15 -5.88
CA LEU A 113 7.75 4.10 -4.85
C LEU A 113 7.00 5.30 -5.48
N PRO A 114 7.57 6.04 -6.46
CA PRO A 114 6.84 7.12 -7.11
C PRO A 114 5.56 6.67 -7.80
N MET A 115 5.57 5.49 -8.45
CA MET A 115 4.40 4.93 -9.12
C MET A 115 3.23 4.72 -8.15
N VAL A 116 3.49 4.08 -7.00
CA VAL A 116 2.44 3.85 -6.00
C VAL A 116 2.00 5.17 -5.35
N LEU A 117 2.93 6.09 -5.08
CA LEU A 117 2.54 7.41 -4.58
C LEU A 117 1.64 8.17 -5.57
N LYS A 118 1.89 8.06 -6.88
CA LYS A 118 1.02 8.61 -7.91
C LYS A 118 -0.38 7.98 -7.87
N ILE A 119 -0.46 6.66 -7.74
CA ILE A 119 -1.71 5.91 -7.56
C ILE A 119 -2.50 6.45 -6.36
N PHE A 120 -1.86 6.55 -5.19
CA PHE A 120 -2.51 7.06 -3.99
C PHE A 120 -2.81 8.55 -4.07
N ALA A 121 -2.06 9.35 -4.82
CA ALA A 121 -2.38 10.76 -5.01
C ALA A 121 -3.64 10.93 -5.85
N MET A 122 -3.74 10.19 -6.97
CA MET A 122 -4.83 10.28 -7.93
C MET A 122 -6.13 9.62 -7.44
N TYR A 123 -6.04 8.45 -6.81
CA TYR A 123 -7.23 7.75 -6.36
C TYR A 123 -7.78 8.34 -5.07
N ASP A 124 -9.09 8.59 -5.05
CA ASP A 124 -9.83 8.59 -3.80
C ASP A 124 -10.00 7.14 -3.34
N VAL A 125 -9.24 6.77 -2.31
CA VAL A 125 -9.20 5.40 -1.76
C VAL A 125 -10.59 4.91 -1.37
N GLN A 126 -11.45 5.82 -0.90
CA GLN A 126 -12.80 5.49 -0.45
C GLN A 126 -13.73 5.21 -1.64
N GLN A 127 -13.72 6.07 -2.66
CA GLN A 127 -14.49 5.86 -3.89
C GLN A 127 -14.05 4.60 -4.64
N VAL A 128 -12.75 4.34 -4.73
CA VAL A 128 -12.21 3.16 -5.41
C VAL A 128 -12.60 1.86 -4.71
N VAL A 129 -12.83 1.89 -3.39
CA VAL A 129 -13.32 0.71 -2.67
C VAL A 129 -14.82 0.52 -2.85
N GLU A 130 -15.58 1.61 -2.95
CA GLU A 130 -17.04 1.57 -3.13
C GLU A 130 -17.45 1.26 -4.58
N SER A 131 -16.52 1.37 -5.55
CA SER A 131 -16.81 1.12 -6.96
C SER A 131 -17.25 -0.34 -7.20
N LYS A 132 -18.42 -0.50 -7.79
CA LYS A 132 -18.99 -1.81 -8.14
C LYS A 132 -18.74 -2.12 -9.60
N THR A 133 -17.77 -3.01 -9.85
CA THR A 133 -17.43 -3.49 -11.20
C THR A 133 -17.96 -4.90 -11.47
N ASP A 134 -18.41 -5.61 -10.45
CA ASP A 134 -19.05 -6.92 -10.58
C ASP A 134 -20.57 -6.77 -10.78
N ARG A 135 -21.04 -7.04 -12.00
CA ARG A 135 -22.46 -7.09 -12.34
C ARG A 135 -22.96 -8.53 -12.38
N LEU A 136 -23.79 -8.91 -11.41
CA LEU A 136 -24.31 -10.29 -11.28
C LEU A 136 -25.17 -10.70 -12.47
N GLU A 137 -25.85 -9.75 -13.11
CA GLU A 137 -26.65 -9.95 -14.33
C GLU A 137 -25.83 -10.45 -15.53
N HIS A 138 -24.51 -10.22 -15.53
CA HIS A 138 -23.59 -10.77 -16.54
C HIS A 138 -22.82 -12.01 -16.05
N SER A 139 -23.15 -12.52 -14.86
CA SER A 139 -22.54 -13.75 -14.34
C SER A 139 -23.00 -14.96 -15.16
N PHE A 140 -22.08 -15.89 -15.41
CA PHE A 140 -22.38 -17.16 -16.09
C PHE A 140 -23.61 -17.87 -15.50
N PHE A 141 -23.70 -17.93 -14.17
CA PHE A 141 -24.82 -18.59 -13.48
C PHE A 141 -26.15 -17.84 -13.66
N TYR A 142 -26.12 -16.51 -13.73
CA TYR A 142 -27.32 -15.71 -13.97
C TYR A 142 -27.82 -15.90 -15.40
N VAL A 143 -26.90 -15.94 -16.38
CA VAL A 143 -27.23 -16.22 -17.79
C VAL A 143 -27.78 -17.65 -17.94
N CYS A 144 -27.19 -18.63 -17.27
CA CYS A 144 -27.70 -20.01 -17.27
C CYS A 144 -29.07 -20.12 -16.57
N GLY A 145 -29.26 -19.45 -15.43
CA GLY A 145 -30.51 -19.49 -14.66
C GLY A 145 -31.66 -18.78 -15.37
N SER A 146 -31.39 -17.64 -16.01
CA SER A 146 -32.39 -16.93 -16.83
C SER A 146 -32.77 -17.73 -18.07
N ARG A 147 -31.81 -18.32 -18.79
CA ARG A 147 -32.10 -19.20 -19.94
C ARG A 147 -32.78 -20.51 -19.53
N GLY A 148 -32.50 -21.01 -18.33
CA GLY A 148 -33.12 -22.20 -17.75
C GLY A 148 -34.50 -21.95 -17.13
N GLY A 149 -35.03 -20.72 -17.19
CA GLY A 149 -36.34 -20.37 -16.63
C GLY A 149 -36.41 -20.36 -15.09
N ILE A 150 -35.26 -20.45 -14.41
CA ILE A 150 -35.15 -20.44 -12.96
C ILE A 150 -35.21 -19.01 -12.42
N ILE A 151 -34.75 -18.03 -13.21
CA ILE A 151 -34.74 -16.61 -12.85
C ILE A 151 -35.73 -15.86 -13.75
N PRO A 152 -36.79 -15.24 -13.22
CA PRO A 152 -37.75 -14.48 -14.01
C PRO A 152 -37.10 -13.22 -14.64
N PRO A 153 -37.51 -12.80 -15.86
CA PRO A 153 -37.00 -11.60 -16.50
C PRO A 153 -37.37 -10.35 -15.68
N GLN A 154 -36.40 -9.46 -15.49
CA GLN A 154 -36.40 -8.35 -14.55
C GLN A 154 -37.67 -7.49 -14.59
N ASN A 155 -38.50 -7.61 -13.54
CA ASN A 155 -39.26 -6.49 -12.97
C ASN A 155 -39.55 -6.65 -11.45
N SER A 156 -38.91 -7.60 -10.78
CA SER A 156 -39.07 -7.78 -9.34
C SER A 156 -37.88 -8.56 -8.76
N VAL A 157 -36.81 -7.88 -8.35
CA VAL A 157 -35.86 -8.48 -7.40
C VAL A 157 -35.36 -7.44 -6.41
N PRO A 158 -35.55 -7.63 -5.09
CA PRO A 158 -34.85 -6.88 -4.06
C PRO A 158 -33.35 -7.22 -4.02
N ASN A 159 -32.58 -6.32 -3.42
CA ASN A 159 -31.14 -6.40 -3.19
C ASN A 159 -30.63 -7.82 -2.76
N PRO A 160 -29.66 -8.44 -3.45
CA PRO A 160 -29.22 -9.82 -3.20
C PRO A 160 -28.33 -9.98 -1.95
N THR A 161 -28.27 -8.98 -1.06
CA THR A 161 -27.64 -9.12 0.26
C THR A 161 -28.67 -9.33 1.38
N ALA A 162 -29.98 -9.27 1.07
CA ALA A 162 -31.01 -9.60 2.04
C ALA A 162 -31.10 -11.13 2.20
N THR A 163 -30.69 -11.64 3.36
CA THR A 163 -31.06 -12.98 3.80
C THR A 163 -32.51 -12.99 4.26
N GLU A 164 -33.44 -12.92 3.33
CA GLU A 164 -34.84 -13.23 3.57
C GLU A 164 -35.23 -14.28 2.53
N PHE A 165 -35.19 -15.55 2.94
CA PHE A 165 -35.87 -16.59 2.20
C PHE A 165 -37.35 -16.38 2.47
N GLU A 166 -38.10 -15.88 1.48
CA GLU A 166 -39.55 -16.01 1.51
C GLU A 166 -39.89 -17.49 1.42
N GLU A 167 -40.47 -18.02 2.50
CA GLU A 167 -41.07 -19.35 2.52
C GLU A 167 -42.38 -19.27 1.73
N ASP A 168 -42.34 -19.72 0.48
CA ASP A 168 -43.54 -19.93 -0.33
C ASP A 168 -44.25 -21.18 0.22
N VAL A 169 -45.23 -20.95 1.09
CA VAL A 169 -45.98 -22.01 1.80
C VAL A 169 -47.00 -22.62 0.84
N SER A 170 -46.62 -23.72 0.19
CA SER A 170 -47.58 -24.68 -0.36
C SER A 170 -48.14 -25.51 0.80
N GLU A 171 -49.43 -25.34 1.09
CA GLU A 171 -50.18 -26.14 2.08
C GLU A 171 -50.22 -27.62 1.64
N ASP A 172 -49.39 -28.47 2.25
CA ASP A 172 -49.58 -29.93 2.25
C ASP A 172 -49.60 -30.42 3.71
N ASP A 173 -50.76 -30.95 4.09
CA ASP A 173 -51.28 -31.04 5.46
C ASP A 173 -50.93 -32.40 6.11
N ALA A 174 -49.63 -32.71 6.26
CA ALA A 174 -49.22 -33.99 6.86
C ALA A 174 -47.79 -34.08 7.48
N VAL A 175 -47.27 -33.04 8.14
CA VAL A 175 -45.98 -33.16 8.88
C VAL A 175 -46.11 -32.69 10.34
N PRO A 176 -45.72 -33.50 11.35
CA PRO A 176 -45.80 -33.10 12.76
C PRO A 176 -44.72 -32.05 13.10
N PRO A 177 -44.99 -31.12 14.03
CA PRO A 177 -44.15 -29.96 14.26
C PRO A 177 -42.77 -30.29 14.84
N PRO A 178 -41.69 -29.59 14.41
CA PRO A 178 -40.35 -29.75 14.97
C PRO A 178 -40.22 -29.25 16.43
N ILE A 179 -39.52 -30.01 17.26
CA ILE A 179 -39.23 -29.71 18.67
C ILE A 179 -38.25 -28.52 18.77
N LYS A 180 -38.73 -27.37 19.29
CA LYS A 180 -37.92 -26.16 19.50
C LYS A 180 -36.89 -26.34 20.63
N ARG A 181 -35.60 -26.48 20.29
CA ARG A 181 -34.47 -26.45 21.24
C ARG A 181 -33.84 -25.05 21.32
N ARG A 182 -34.55 -24.07 21.91
CA ARG A 182 -33.96 -22.94 22.67
C ARG A 182 -35.06 -21.98 23.16
N ARG A 183 -34.87 -21.54 24.40
CA ARG A 183 -35.77 -20.78 25.26
C ARG A 183 -35.68 -19.28 24.92
N SER A 184 -36.79 -18.63 24.57
CA SER A 184 -36.89 -17.16 24.52
C SER A 184 -36.78 -16.57 25.93
N PRO A 185 -36.10 -15.43 26.15
CA PRO A 185 -36.17 -14.73 27.42
C PRO A 185 -37.53 -14.03 27.57
N ALA A 186 -38.00 -13.97 28.82
CA ALA A 186 -39.33 -13.50 29.18
C ALA A 186 -39.40 -11.97 29.26
N ASN A 187 -40.54 -11.43 28.81
CA ASN A 187 -41.07 -10.15 29.25
C ASN A 187 -41.29 -10.18 30.78
N GLY A 188 -40.82 -9.16 31.48
CA GLY A 188 -41.11 -8.91 32.88
C GLY A 188 -41.54 -7.46 33.09
N THR A 189 -42.82 -7.26 33.34
CA THR A 189 -43.48 -6.01 33.73
C THR A 189 -43.68 -6.00 35.25
N THR A 190 -43.29 -4.92 35.93
CA THR A 190 -43.83 -4.33 37.21
C THR A 190 -42.92 -3.15 37.59
N SER A 191 -43.34 -1.87 37.58
CA SER A 191 -44.00 -1.08 38.66
C SER A 191 -43.20 -1.14 39.98
N GLU A 192 -42.77 -0.09 40.69
CA GLU A 192 -43.33 1.25 40.98
C GLU A 192 -42.29 2.14 41.74
N THR A 193 -42.42 3.48 41.61
CA THR A 193 -42.09 4.64 42.51
C THR A 193 -40.91 4.65 43.50
N ASP A 194 -40.02 5.67 43.41
CA ASP A 194 -40.03 6.83 44.34
C ASP A 194 -39.00 7.95 44.03
N THR A 195 -39.29 9.13 44.58
CA THR A 195 -38.89 10.50 44.26
C THR A 195 -37.47 10.97 44.67
N SER A 196 -36.90 11.93 43.90
CA SER A 196 -36.55 13.32 44.31
C SER A 196 -35.22 13.91 43.76
N SER A 197 -35.31 15.20 43.39
CA SER A 197 -34.27 16.25 43.24
C SER A 197 -33.53 16.46 41.89
N LEU A 198 -33.96 17.52 41.20
CA LEU A 198 -33.29 18.32 40.15
C LEU A 198 -32.63 19.57 40.79
N PRO A 199 -31.67 20.28 40.16
CA PRO A 199 -31.98 21.33 39.14
C PRO A 199 -30.85 21.59 38.08
N PRO A 200 -30.91 22.62 37.20
CA PRO A 200 -31.91 22.84 36.13
C PRO A 200 -31.28 23.23 34.74
N SER A 201 -32.17 23.44 33.75
CA SER A 201 -32.00 24.16 32.44
C SER A 201 -31.43 23.33 31.27
N GLN A 202 -31.98 23.27 30.04
CA GLN A 202 -32.81 24.18 29.25
C GLN A 202 -33.77 23.37 28.32
N SER A 203 -34.92 23.98 28.05
CA SER A 203 -36.04 23.49 27.25
C SER A 203 -35.86 23.68 25.75
N THR A 204 -36.05 22.62 24.97
CA THR A 204 -36.48 22.68 23.56
C THR A 204 -37.49 21.56 23.28
N ASP A 205 -38.68 21.94 22.80
CA ASP A 205 -39.83 21.08 22.48
C ASP A 205 -39.49 19.91 21.53
N PRO A 206 -40.05 18.70 21.73
CA PRO A 206 -39.99 17.61 20.76
C PRO A 206 -41.37 17.38 20.14
N SER A 207 -41.68 18.06 19.03
CA SER A 207 -42.84 17.68 18.21
C SER A 207 -42.72 18.18 16.77
N THR A 208 -41.82 17.54 16.01
CA THR A 208 -41.96 17.42 14.56
C THR A 208 -41.42 16.05 14.17
N PRO A 209 -42.22 15.13 13.60
CA PRO A 209 -41.67 13.93 12.99
C PRO A 209 -40.91 14.38 11.74
N ALA A 210 -39.59 14.43 11.82
CA ALA A 210 -38.75 14.63 10.66
C ALA A 210 -39.01 13.45 9.70
N ALA A 211 -39.45 13.79 8.49
CA ALA A 211 -39.54 12.85 7.38
C ALA A 211 -38.21 12.11 7.24
N PRO A 212 -38.19 10.81 6.86
CA PRO A 212 -36.94 10.11 6.59
C PRO A 212 -36.33 10.77 5.35
N THR A 213 -35.38 11.67 5.57
CA THR A 213 -34.47 12.11 4.52
C THR A 213 -33.74 10.85 4.06
N SER A 214 -34.10 10.39 2.86
CA SER A 214 -33.47 9.28 2.15
C SER A 214 -32.07 9.68 1.67
N GLU A 215 -31.26 10.24 2.57
CA GLU A 215 -29.84 10.44 2.31
C GLU A 215 -29.13 9.11 2.61
N PRO A 216 -28.31 8.60 1.68
CA PRO A 216 -27.52 7.40 1.95
C PRO A 216 -26.67 7.65 3.20
N PRO A 217 -26.51 6.63 4.08
CA PRO A 217 -25.79 6.80 5.33
C PRO A 217 -24.40 7.42 5.07
N PRO A 218 -23.96 8.37 5.93
CA PRO A 218 -22.70 9.05 5.72
C PRO A 218 -21.57 8.02 5.67
N ARG A 219 -20.64 8.23 4.73
CA ARG A 219 -19.55 7.28 4.51
C ARG A 219 -18.80 7.03 5.83
N PRO A 220 -18.47 5.77 6.15
CA PRO A 220 -17.73 5.46 7.37
C PRO A 220 -16.32 6.02 7.28
N GLU A 221 -16.03 7.00 8.12
CA GLU A 221 -14.71 7.59 8.26
C GLU A 221 -14.25 7.49 9.71
N VAL A 222 -12.93 7.34 9.87
CA VAL A 222 -12.25 7.40 11.16
C VAL A 222 -11.23 8.52 11.16
N ASP A 223 -10.94 9.06 12.34
CA ASP A 223 -9.83 9.99 12.51
C ASP A 223 -8.47 9.28 12.43
N GLU A 224 -7.37 10.03 12.59
CA GLU A 224 -6.02 9.44 12.50
C GLU A 224 -5.76 8.36 13.56
N LEU A 225 -6.37 8.48 14.73
CA LEU A 225 -6.26 7.51 15.84
C LEU A 225 -7.16 6.30 15.61
N GLY A 226 -8.21 6.45 14.79
CA GLY A 226 -9.12 5.39 14.43
C GLY A 226 -10.47 5.43 15.10
N TYR A 227 -10.76 6.54 15.76
CA TYR A 227 -12.08 6.76 16.32
C TYR A 227 -13.04 7.14 15.19
N PRO A 228 -14.25 6.55 15.14
CA PRO A 228 -15.26 6.92 14.17
C PRO A 228 -15.58 8.41 14.26
N ILE A 229 -15.61 9.10 13.10
CA ILE A 229 -16.03 10.50 13.00
C ILE A 229 -17.55 10.57 12.86
N ASN A 230 -18.13 9.58 12.16
CA ASN A 230 -19.55 9.39 11.97
C ASN A 230 -20.03 8.19 12.80
N PRO A 231 -21.31 8.14 13.22
CA PRO A 231 -21.88 6.93 13.80
C PRO A 231 -21.64 5.75 12.86
N LEU A 232 -21.08 4.67 13.40
CA LEU A 232 -20.83 3.47 12.62
C LEU A 232 -22.17 2.87 12.16
N PRO A 233 -22.24 2.31 10.93
CA PRO A 233 -23.41 1.56 10.52
C PRO A 233 -23.71 0.44 11.52
N ALA A 234 -25.00 0.24 11.83
CA ALA A 234 -25.45 -0.82 12.73
C ALA A 234 -25.13 -2.22 12.17
N GLU A 235 -25.03 -2.35 10.84
CA GLU A 235 -24.73 -3.58 10.13
C GLU A 235 -23.36 -3.53 9.44
N PRO A 236 -22.66 -4.67 9.32
CA PRO A 236 -21.42 -4.74 8.57
C PRO A 236 -21.61 -4.35 7.10
N ILE A 237 -20.72 -3.53 6.57
CA ILE A 237 -20.75 -3.16 5.15
C ILE A 237 -20.33 -4.36 4.31
N THR A 238 -21.26 -4.81 3.48
CA THR A 238 -21.08 -5.96 2.58
C THR A 238 -20.79 -5.54 1.14
N ASP A 239 -21.23 -4.34 0.72
CA ASP A 239 -21.04 -3.84 -0.65
C ASP A 239 -19.73 -3.04 -0.79
N PHE A 240 -18.66 -3.72 -1.22
CA PHE A 240 -17.37 -3.11 -1.50
C PHE A 240 -16.50 -3.98 -2.43
N SER A 241 -15.58 -3.35 -3.18
CA SER A 241 -14.60 -4.05 -4.01
C SER A 241 -13.46 -4.65 -3.17
N ARG A 242 -13.58 -5.96 -2.91
CA ARG A 242 -12.51 -6.77 -2.28
C ARG A 242 -11.21 -6.75 -3.09
N ARG A 243 -11.29 -6.64 -4.42
CA ARG A 243 -10.11 -6.60 -5.32
C ARG A 243 -9.31 -5.32 -5.13
N ASN A 244 -10.00 -4.19 -5.01
CA ASN A 244 -9.37 -2.90 -4.82
C ASN A 244 -8.72 -2.79 -3.45
N PHE A 245 -9.41 -3.20 -2.38
CA PHE A 245 -8.79 -3.28 -1.05
C PHE A 245 -7.52 -4.13 -1.06
N PHE A 246 -7.60 -5.34 -1.62
CA PHE A 246 -6.46 -6.25 -1.69
C PHE A 246 -5.26 -5.61 -2.41
N SER A 247 -5.51 -4.94 -3.53
CA SER A 247 -4.46 -4.28 -4.33
C SER A 247 -3.85 -3.09 -3.60
N LEU A 248 -4.68 -2.20 -3.04
CA LEU A 248 -4.26 -1.03 -2.25
C LEU A 248 -3.43 -1.42 -1.03
N ILE A 249 -3.88 -2.42 -0.28
CA ILE A 249 -3.13 -2.94 0.88
C ILE A 249 -1.80 -3.55 0.43
N ASN A 250 -1.79 -4.30 -0.68
CA ASN A 250 -0.55 -4.89 -1.17
C ASN A 250 0.44 -3.84 -1.69
N TYR A 251 -0.03 -2.75 -2.31
CA TYR A 251 0.82 -1.63 -2.68
C TYR A 251 1.58 -1.08 -1.47
N LEU A 252 0.88 -0.83 -0.36
CA LEU A 252 1.50 -0.37 0.89
C LEU A 252 2.40 -1.43 1.52
N ARG A 253 2.03 -2.71 1.46
CA ARG A 253 2.85 -3.83 1.97
C ARG A 253 4.18 -3.95 1.27
N ILE A 254 4.18 -3.85 -0.06
CA ILE A 254 5.38 -3.92 -0.88
C ILE A 254 6.24 -2.68 -0.62
N MET A 255 5.63 -1.48 -0.61
CA MET A 255 6.32 -0.24 -0.27
C MET A 255 6.99 -0.33 1.11
N GLN A 256 6.28 -0.86 2.12
CA GLN A 256 6.84 -1.07 3.45
C GLN A 256 8.06 -2.00 3.38
N LYS A 257 7.97 -3.12 2.65
CA LYS A 257 9.07 -4.07 2.50
C LYS A 257 10.30 -3.46 1.85
N ILE A 258 10.12 -2.53 0.90
CA ILE A 258 11.21 -1.80 0.26
C ILE A 258 11.88 -0.85 1.26
N CYS A 259 11.10 -0.16 2.08
CA CYS A 259 11.55 0.93 2.96
C CYS A 259 11.93 0.50 4.40
N LYS A 260 11.52 -0.68 4.88
CA LYS A 260 11.75 -1.12 6.26
C LYS A 260 13.24 -1.14 6.59
N GLN A 261 13.65 -0.37 7.60
CA GLN A 261 15.05 -0.32 8.07
C GLN A 261 16.04 0.06 6.94
N ARG A 262 15.63 0.95 6.03
CA ARG A 262 16.45 1.44 4.91
C ARG A 262 16.45 2.98 4.90
N ALA A 263 17.45 3.59 5.54
CA ALA A 263 17.56 5.04 5.69
C ALA A 263 17.45 5.79 4.34
N HIS A 264 18.26 5.40 3.35
CA HIS A 264 18.25 6.01 2.02
C HIS A 264 16.85 5.99 1.37
N ARG A 265 16.17 4.85 1.43
CA ARG A 265 14.83 4.67 0.84
C ARG A 265 13.75 5.45 1.61
N ASN A 266 13.90 5.61 2.92
CA ASN A 266 13.01 6.44 3.73
C ASN A 266 13.23 7.94 3.47
N LEU A 267 14.47 8.37 3.26
CA LEU A 267 14.79 9.74 2.84
C LEU A 267 14.15 10.08 1.49
N LEU A 268 14.18 9.15 0.52
CA LEU A 268 13.42 9.30 -0.74
C LEU A 268 11.92 9.48 -0.50
N MET A 269 11.32 8.67 0.40
CA MET A 269 9.90 8.79 0.76
C MET A 269 9.55 10.16 1.36
N VAL A 270 10.44 10.72 2.19
CA VAL A 270 10.29 12.08 2.73
C VAL A 270 10.42 13.13 1.64
N GLN A 271 11.40 12.98 0.74
CA GLN A 271 11.61 13.88 -0.40
C GLN A 271 10.39 13.91 -1.34
N TYR A 272 9.74 12.77 -1.56
CA TYR A 272 8.50 12.67 -2.33
C TYR A 272 7.27 13.23 -1.61
N LYS A 273 7.42 13.78 -0.39
CA LYS A 273 6.32 14.28 0.44
C LYS A 273 5.22 13.23 0.65
N SER A 274 5.62 11.95 0.73
CA SER A 274 4.69 10.82 0.73
C SER A 274 3.70 10.84 1.90
N SER A 275 4.08 11.42 3.04
CA SER A 275 3.21 11.58 4.21
C SER A 275 1.92 12.37 3.90
N ASN A 276 1.97 13.36 3.00
CA ASN A 276 0.78 14.11 2.60
C ASN A 276 -0.15 13.27 1.72
N ILE A 277 0.43 12.44 0.85
CA ILE A 277 -0.29 11.59 -0.08
C ILE A 277 -0.99 10.43 0.66
N LEU A 278 -0.27 9.77 1.56
CA LEU A 278 -0.73 8.56 2.25
C LEU A 278 -1.66 8.84 3.42
N ARG A 279 -1.71 10.08 3.95
CA ARG A 279 -2.53 10.43 5.11
C ARG A 279 -4.00 10.08 4.92
N LYS A 280 -4.57 10.31 3.74
CA LYS A 280 -6.00 10.03 3.47
C LYS A 280 -6.36 8.55 3.61
N SER A 281 -5.40 7.64 3.42
CA SER A 281 -5.61 6.21 3.65
C SER A 281 -5.87 5.86 5.11
N LEU A 282 -5.53 6.75 6.06
CA LEU A 282 -5.84 6.56 7.48
C LEU A 282 -7.32 6.77 7.80
N LYS A 283 -8.07 7.50 6.95
CA LYS A 283 -9.50 7.79 7.15
C LYS A 283 -10.41 6.59 6.89
N VAL A 284 -9.94 5.64 6.09
CA VAL A 284 -10.73 4.45 5.72
C VAL A 284 -10.65 3.44 6.87
N PRO A 285 -11.77 2.98 7.45
CA PRO A 285 -11.80 2.09 8.62
C PRO A 285 -11.45 0.64 8.30
N GLN A 286 -10.38 0.41 7.54
CA GLN A 286 -9.85 -0.91 7.21
C GLN A 286 -8.48 -1.11 7.89
N HIS A 287 -8.40 -2.13 8.77
CA HIS A 287 -7.26 -2.32 9.67
C HIS A 287 -5.91 -2.45 8.96
N GLU A 288 -5.81 -3.28 7.92
CA GLU A 288 -4.53 -3.56 7.26
C GLU A 288 -4.00 -2.35 6.48
N LEU A 289 -4.88 -1.63 5.78
CA LEU A 289 -4.56 -0.41 5.04
C LEU A 289 -3.99 0.64 5.98
N ARG A 290 -4.66 0.86 7.12
CA ARG A 290 -4.21 1.78 8.16
C ARG A 290 -2.89 1.33 8.78
N LEU A 291 -2.76 0.06 9.15
CA LEU A 291 -1.54 -0.48 9.74
C LEU A 291 -0.32 -0.33 8.82
N TYR A 292 -0.44 -0.63 7.53
CA TYR A 292 0.68 -0.50 6.60
C TYR A 292 0.99 0.97 6.25
N THR A 293 -0.02 1.84 6.26
CA THR A 293 0.19 3.28 6.21
C THR A 293 1.00 3.75 7.42
N LEU A 294 0.57 3.42 8.64
CA LEU A 294 1.27 3.80 9.88
C LEU A 294 2.70 3.26 9.95
N LYS A 295 2.95 2.04 9.47
CA LYS A 295 4.32 1.50 9.36
C LYS A 295 5.22 2.32 8.44
N LEU A 296 4.67 2.88 7.35
CA LEU A 296 5.42 3.77 6.45
C LEU A 296 5.66 5.14 7.10
N PHE A 297 4.71 5.65 7.89
CA PHE A 297 4.93 6.85 8.71
C PHE A 297 6.03 6.63 9.75
N LYS A 298 5.98 5.51 10.47
CA LYS A 298 7.01 5.12 11.46
C LYS A 298 8.42 5.18 10.88
N ASN A 299 8.62 4.59 9.70
CA ASN A 299 9.92 4.58 9.02
C ASN A 299 10.43 5.98 8.63
N GLN A 300 9.54 6.96 8.45
CA GLN A 300 9.89 8.31 8.00
C GLN A 300 10.15 9.28 9.15
N VAL A 301 9.54 9.05 10.32
CA VAL A 301 9.57 9.98 11.46
C VAL A 301 10.99 10.45 11.85
N PRO A 302 12.03 9.59 11.90
CA PRO A 302 13.39 10.03 12.20
C PRO A 302 13.90 11.13 11.28
N TYR A 303 13.52 11.06 9.99
CA TYR A 303 14.00 11.93 8.93
C TYR A 303 13.08 13.15 8.68
N THR A 304 12.10 13.38 9.56
CA THR A 304 11.18 14.52 9.47
C THR A 304 11.50 15.59 10.51
N GLY A 305 11.38 16.85 10.09
CA GLY A 305 11.65 18.00 10.96
C GLY A 305 10.69 18.13 12.14
N ARG A 306 11.10 18.89 13.16
CA ARG A 306 10.31 19.14 14.38
C ARG A 306 8.90 19.68 14.07
N LYS A 307 8.77 20.61 13.13
CA LYS A 307 7.48 21.19 12.70
C LYS A 307 6.51 20.12 12.22
N TRP A 308 6.98 19.20 11.38
CA TRP A 308 6.17 18.10 10.89
C TRP A 308 5.72 17.18 12.03
N ARG A 309 6.59 16.88 12.99
CA ARG A 309 6.21 16.04 14.15
C ARG A 309 5.13 16.69 15.00
N GLN A 310 5.23 18.00 15.25
CA GLN A 310 4.22 18.76 15.99
C GLN A 310 2.84 18.73 15.30
N SER A 311 2.80 18.97 13.98
CA SER A 311 1.54 18.96 13.23
C SER A 311 0.94 17.57 13.03
N ASN A 312 1.71 16.50 13.31
CA ASN A 312 1.33 15.11 13.03
C ASN A 312 1.31 14.25 14.29
N MET A 313 1.19 14.86 15.47
CA MET A 313 1.25 14.16 16.75
C MET A 313 0.22 13.02 16.82
N ARG A 314 -1.01 13.24 16.33
CA ARG A 314 -2.05 12.19 16.31
C ARG A 314 -1.62 10.96 15.51
N VAL A 315 -0.92 11.15 14.38
CA VAL A 315 -0.38 10.04 13.58
C VAL A 315 0.77 9.35 14.30
N ILE A 316 1.65 10.12 14.97
CA ILE A 316 2.74 9.56 15.79
C ILE A 316 2.16 8.72 16.94
N THR A 317 1.12 9.21 17.61
CA THR A 317 0.38 8.46 18.63
C THR A 317 -0.26 7.20 18.04
N ALA A 318 -0.88 7.28 16.86
CA ALA A 318 -1.42 6.09 16.18
C ALA A 318 -0.33 5.07 15.82
N VAL A 319 0.86 5.52 15.43
CA VAL A 319 2.02 4.63 15.22
C VAL A 319 2.38 3.92 16.53
N TYR A 320 2.49 4.66 17.64
CA TYR A 320 2.80 4.09 18.95
C TYR A 320 1.77 3.04 19.40
N LEU A 321 0.47 3.30 19.18
CA LEU A 321 -0.62 2.42 19.60
C LEU A 321 -0.78 1.16 18.72
N HIS A 322 -0.55 1.27 17.40
CA HIS A 322 -0.91 0.21 16.45
C HIS A 322 0.28 -0.49 15.79
N CYS A 323 1.47 0.12 15.80
CA CYS A 323 2.68 -0.54 15.32
C CYS A 323 3.38 -1.23 16.50
N ARG A 324 3.68 -2.53 16.34
CA ARG A 324 4.43 -3.31 17.33
C ARG A 324 5.76 -2.60 17.67
N PRO A 325 6.03 -2.31 18.96
CA PRO A 325 7.33 -1.83 19.42
C PRO A 325 8.42 -2.90 19.25
N GLU A 326 9.62 -2.49 18.88
CA GLU A 326 10.83 -3.34 18.89
C GLU A 326 11.74 -2.88 20.06
N LEU A 327 12.57 -3.75 20.64
CA LEU A 327 13.38 -3.39 21.81
C LEU A 327 14.42 -2.29 21.49
N ARG A 328 14.94 -2.29 20.26
CA ARG A 328 15.91 -1.32 19.73
C ARG A 328 15.25 -0.28 18.82
N ASP A 329 13.99 0.07 19.11
CA ASP A 329 13.17 0.93 18.26
C ASP A 329 13.47 2.40 18.54
N GLU A 330 14.54 2.91 17.92
CA GLU A 330 15.06 4.27 18.14
C GLU A 330 14.35 5.35 17.30
N TRP A 331 13.19 5.04 16.71
CA TRP A 331 12.52 5.90 15.72
C TRP A 331 12.09 7.29 16.22
N LEU A 332 12.09 7.54 17.53
CA LEU A 332 11.84 8.86 18.16
C LEU A 332 13.09 9.49 18.78
N VAL A 333 14.18 8.73 18.91
CA VAL A 333 15.41 9.14 19.58
C VAL A 333 16.31 9.81 18.53
N GLY A 334 16.30 11.14 18.49
CA GLY A 334 16.95 11.91 17.42
C GLY A 334 18.48 12.00 17.49
N SER A 335 19.16 11.23 18.33
CA SER A 335 20.59 11.41 18.65
C SER A 335 21.57 10.89 17.60
N ASN A 336 21.12 10.12 16.60
CA ASN A 336 21.99 9.51 15.58
C ASN A 336 21.52 9.73 14.14
N VAL A 337 20.56 10.63 13.93
CA VAL A 337 19.95 10.82 12.61
C VAL A 337 20.94 11.38 11.60
N ASP A 338 21.81 12.32 12.01
CA ASP A 338 22.76 12.96 11.10
C ASP A 338 23.76 11.94 10.53
N HIS A 339 24.34 11.10 11.39
CA HIS A 339 25.23 10.02 10.95
C HIS A 339 24.49 8.96 10.09
N GLU A 340 23.25 8.61 10.42
CA GLU A 340 22.44 7.73 9.56
C GLU A 340 22.20 8.31 8.17
N VAL A 341 21.98 9.62 8.07
CA VAL A 341 21.77 10.33 6.80
C VAL A 341 23.06 10.33 5.98
N ASP A 342 24.19 10.64 6.61
CA ASP A 342 25.50 10.67 5.95
C ASP A 342 25.92 9.28 5.43
N THR A 343 25.66 8.23 6.21
CA THR A 343 25.98 6.84 5.83
C THR A 343 24.92 6.17 4.95
N ALA A 344 23.75 6.78 4.76
CA ALA A 344 22.63 6.16 4.05
C ALA A 344 22.97 5.73 2.61
N VAL A 345 23.57 6.63 1.82
CA VAL A 345 23.92 6.36 0.41
C VAL A 345 25.06 5.34 0.31
N PRO A 346 26.18 5.47 1.04
CA PRO A 346 27.23 4.45 1.07
C PRO A 346 26.71 3.05 1.41
N LEU A 347 25.83 2.93 2.41
CA LEU A 347 25.24 1.65 2.82
C LEU A 347 24.34 1.05 1.74
N GLU A 348 23.55 1.87 1.03
CA GLU A 348 22.73 1.39 -0.10
C GLU A 348 23.63 0.89 -1.24
N GLN A 349 24.74 1.59 -1.54
CA GLN A 349 25.69 1.17 -2.57
C GLN A 349 26.42 -0.12 -2.18
N ALA A 350 26.89 -0.24 -0.94
CA ALA A 350 27.51 -1.47 -0.43
C ALA A 350 26.54 -2.66 -0.52
N LEU A 351 25.27 -2.45 -0.22
CA LEU A 351 24.24 -3.47 -0.33
C LEU A 351 23.97 -3.89 -1.78
N ARG A 352 24.04 -2.95 -2.73
CA ARG A 352 23.99 -3.26 -4.18
C ARG A 352 25.20 -4.06 -4.64
N SER A 353 26.41 -3.71 -4.19
CA SER A 353 27.62 -4.48 -4.49
C SER A 353 27.51 -5.90 -3.94
N LEU A 354 27.00 -6.07 -2.72
CA LEU A 354 26.83 -7.38 -2.09
C LEU A 354 25.81 -8.27 -2.82
N THR A 355 24.67 -7.71 -3.23
CA THR A 355 23.66 -8.46 -4.02
C THR A 355 24.21 -8.81 -5.41
N HIS A 356 24.97 -7.90 -6.03
CA HIS A 356 25.63 -8.16 -7.30
C HIS A 356 26.64 -9.30 -7.19
N TRP A 357 27.59 -9.22 -6.26
CA TRP A 357 28.59 -10.26 -5.99
C TRP A 357 27.94 -11.62 -5.71
N PHE A 358 26.89 -11.66 -4.88
CA PHE A 358 26.13 -12.88 -4.61
C PHE A 358 25.54 -13.50 -5.88
N ASN A 359 24.95 -12.67 -6.75
CA ASN A 359 24.36 -13.13 -8.00
C ASN A 359 25.43 -13.62 -8.99
N LEU A 360 26.58 -12.94 -9.10
CA LEU A 360 27.70 -13.37 -9.94
C LEU A 360 28.26 -14.72 -9.48
N ARG A 361 28.42 -14.91 -8.16
CA ARG A 361 28.96 -16.17 -7.60
C ARG A 361 28.01 -17.34 -7.83
N ARG A 362 26.70 -17.10 -7.74
CA ARG A 362 25.69 -18.18 -7.81
C ARG A 362 25.16 -18.44 -9.22
N TYR A 363 25.19 -17.44 -10.10
CA TYR A 363 24.65 -17.50 -11.46
C TYR A 363 25.61 -16.87 -12.49
N PRO A 364 26.89 -17.29 -12.55
CA PRO A 364 27.91 -16.63 -13.36
C PRO A 364 27.56 -16.63 -14.86
N GLU A 365 27.13 -17.78 -15.40
CA GLU A 365 26.78 -17.93 -16.81
C GLU A 365 25.65 -16.99 -17.25
N ARG A 366 24.71 -16.71 -16.34
CA ARG A 366 23.52 -15.92 -16.68
C ARG A 366 23.68 -14.44 -16.42
N MET A 367 24.51 -14.06 -15.45
CA MET A 367 24.88 -12.67 -15.22
C MET A 367 25.89 -12.18 -16.27
N ALA A 368 26.70 -13.09 -16.81
CA ALA A 368 27.71 -12.77 -17.82
C ALA A 368 27.26 -12.91 -19.28
N ALA A 369 25.98 -13.25 -19.52
CA ALA A 369 25.41 -13.35 -20.86
C ALA A 369 25.46 -12.01 -21.64
N ALA A 370 25.75 -10.89 -20.97
CA ALA A 370 26.14 -9.61 -21.59
C ALA A 370 27.65 -9.55 -21.96
N GLY A 371 28.18 -10.60 -22.60
CA GLY A 371 29.49 -10.56 -23.28
C GLY A 371 30.78 -10.58 -22.42
N GLY A 372 30.70 -10.78 -21.11
CA GLY A 372 31.82 -10.58 -20.18
C GLY A 372 32.32 -11.82 -19.43
N LEU A 373 31.92 -13.04 -19.81
CA LEU A 373 32.12 -14.26 -19.01
C LEU A 373 33.60 -14.56 -18.66
N GLY A 374 34.53 -14.27 -19.56
CA GLY A 374 35.97 -14.47 -19.32
C GLY A 374 36.54 -13.49 -18.29
N LEU A 375 36.30 -12.19 -18.49
CA LEU A 375 36.74 -11.12 -17.58
C LEU A 375 36.09 -11.22 -16.21
N LEU A 376 34.79 -11.54 -16.16
CA LEU A 376 34.07 -11.70 -14.90
C LEU A 376 34.60 -12.87 -14.08
N ARG A 377 34.93 -14.00 -14.74
CA ARG A 377 35.47 -15.17 -14.04
C ARG A 377 36.87 -14.91 -13.49
N GLN A 378 37.65 -14.07 -14.17
CA GLN A 378 38.97 -13.63 -13.73
C GLN A 378 38.85 -12.63 -12.58
N ALA A 379 38.02 -11.59 -12.70
CA ALA A 379 37.75 -10.63 -11.63
C ALA A 379 37.17 -11.29 -10.37
N MET A 380 36.25 -12.26 -10.51
CA MET A 380 35.68 -13.00 -9.38
C MET A 380 36.67 -13.97 -8.71
N ARG A 381 37.74 -14.39 -9.39
CA ARG A 381 38.85 -15.13 -8.77
C ARG A 381 39.78 -14.16 -8.02
N GLU A 382 40.10 -13.02 -8.64
CA GLU A 382 40.90 -11.97 -8.03
C GLU A 382 40.23 -11.35 -6.78
N GLU A 383 38.89 -11.21 -6.78
CA GLU A 383 38.11 -10.71 -5.64
C GLU A 383 37.85 -11.74 -4.54
N GLN A 384 37.89 -13.05 -4.83
CA GLN A 384 37.78 -14.08 -3.78
C GLN A 384 38.95 -14.00 -2.80
N ASP A 385 40.10 -13.58 -3.31
CA ASP A 385 41.32 -13.38 -2.53
C ASP A 385 41.43 -11.95 -2.00
N PHE A 386 40.45 -11.06 -2.20
CA PHE A 386 40.52 -9.69 -1.71
C PHE A 386 40.58 -9.63 -0.19
N PHE A 387 39.61 -10.27 0.50
CA PHE A 387 39.59 -10.29 1.96
C PHE A 387 40.72 -11.14 2.55
N VAL A 388 41.14 -12.21 1.85
CA VAL A 388 42.28 -13.04 2.27
C VAL A 388 43.57 -12.23 2.16
N ARG A 389 43.82 -11.53 1.05
CA ARG A 389 45.00 -10.66 0.86
C ARG A 389 45.01 -9.45 1.78
N GLU A 390 43.86 -8.81 2.02
CA GLU A 390 43.80 -7.68 2.95
C GLU A 390 43.95 -8.14 4.41
N LEU A 391 43.47 -9.34 4.76
CA LEU A 391 43.73 -9.95 6.06
C LEU A 391 45.20 -10.36 6.20
N GLU A 392 45.80 -10.99 5.18
CA GLU A 392 47.22 -11.34 5.14
C GLU A 392 48.10 -10.09 5.21
N LYS A 393 47.75 -9.01 4.49
CA LYS A 393 48.43 -7.71 4.59
C LYS A 393 48.28 -7.10 5.98
N ALA A 394 47.12 -7.21 6.61
CA ALA A 394 46.93 -6.71 7.97
C ALA A 394 47.74 -7.54 9.00
N ASP A 395 47.82 -8.85 8.82
CA ASP A 395 48.66 -9.74 9.64
C ASP A 395 50.16 -9.47 9.43
N LEU A 396 50.58 -9.21 8.18
CA LEU A 396 51.93 -8.79 7.81
C LEU A 396 52.25 -7.38 8.35
N SER A 397 51.30 -6.46 8.32
CA SER A 397 51.44 -5.12 8.90
C SER A 397 51.63 -5.18 10.41
N TRP A 398 50.90 -6.07 11.09
CA TRP A 398 51.02 -6.29 12.53
C TRP A 398 52.35 -6.94 12.92
N LEU A 399 52.88 -7.86 12.09
CA LEU A 399 54.20 -8.45 12.27
C LEU A 399 55.36 -7.50 11.96
N VAL A 400 55.18 -6.55 11.05
CA VAL A 400 56.17 -5.51 10.73
C VAL A 400 56.19 -4.42 11.81
N GLU A 401 55.04 -3.97 12.32
CA GLU A 401 54.99 -3.05 13.47
C GLU A 401 55.53 -3.68 14.75
N ALA A 402 55.32 -4.99 14.98
CA ALA A 402 55.91 -5.71 16.11
C ALA A 402 57.42 -6.01 15.95
N GLY A 403 57.97 -5.88 14.73
CA GLY A 403 59.39 -6.10 14.41
C GLY A 403 60.25 -4.83 14.45
N GLU A 404 59.64 -3.64 14.36
CA GLU A 404 60.36 -2.35 14.33
C GLU A 404 60.50 -1.67 15.70
N GLU A 405 59.86 -2.17 16.77
CA GLU A 405 60.11 -1.70 18.16
C GLU A 405 61.26 -2.45 18.87
N GLY A 406 62.00 -3.32 18.16
CA GLY A 406 62.88 -4.31 18.78
C GLY A 406 64.38 -4.18 18.60
N ASP A 407 64.93 -3.20 17.85
CA ASP A 407 66.39 -3.08 17.74
C ASP A 407 66.85 -1.67 17.32
N GLY A 408 67.24 -0.86 18.30
CA GLY A 408 67.66 0.52 18.01
C GLY A 408 68.06 1.37 19.22
N ALA A 409 68.85 0.85 20.16
CA ALA A 409 69.49 1.68 21.18
C ALA A 409 70.91 1.22 21.54
N GLY A 410 71.92 1.97 21.11
CA GLY A 410 73.27 1.89 21.69
C GLY A 410 74.40 2.38 20.79
N GLY A 411 74.62 3.70 20.69
CA GLY A 411 75.84 4.22 20.06
C GLY A 411 75.91 5.75 20.03
N ALA A 412 76.66 6.30 20.98
CA ALA A 412 76.91 7.73 21.18
C ALA A 412 77.56 8.44 19.98
N GLY A 413 77.24 9.73 19.80
CA GLY A 413 77.92 10.60 18.83
C GLY A 413 77.51 12.06 18.99
N MET A 414 78.30 12.79 19.76
CA MET A 414 78.17 14.21 20.11
C MET A 414 78.70 15.12 19.00
N SER A 415 77.90 16.10 18.55
CA SER A 415 78.25 17.43 17.96
C SER A 415 77.08 17.87 17.09
N GLY A 416 76.49 19.06 17.12
CA GLY A 416 76.88 20.37 17.62
C GLY A 416 76.35 21.40 16.62
N TRP A 417 75.83 22.53 17.12
CA TRP A 417 75.53 23.79 16.40
C TRP A 417 74.31 23.72 15.45
N GLY A 418 73.34 24.63 15.43
CA GLY A 418 73.17 25.96 15.99
C GLY A 418 72.31 26.78 15.01
N GLY A 419 71.41 27.62 15.52
CA GLY A 419 70.99 28.84 14.82
C GLY A 419 69.74 28.80 13.91
N GLU A 420 68.66 29.38 14.44
CA GLU A 420 67.88 30.49 13.87
C GLU A 420 67.01 30.38 12.61
N SER A 421 65.78 30.92 12.80
CA SER A 421 64.95 31.70 11.87
C SER A 421 64.35 30.94 10.67
N GLY A 422 63.12 31.17 10.22
CA GLY A 422 62.17 32.26 10.41
C GLY A 422 61.40 32.42 9.08
N TRP A 423 60.07 32.46 9.16
CA TRP A 423 59.10 33.02 8.20
C TRP A 423 59.25 32.83 6.68
N GLY A 424 58.17 32.33 6.08
CA GLY A 424 57.82 32.42 4.67
C GLY A 424 56.42 31.88 4.44
#